data_AF-A0A1V4XUL9-F1
#
_entry.id   AF-A0A1V4XUL9-F1
#
_cell.length_a   1.000
_cell.length_b   1.000
_cell.length_c   1.000
_cell.angle_alpha   90.00
_cell.angle_beta   90.00
_cell.angle_gamma   90.00
#
_symmetry.space_group_name_H-M   'P 1'
#
loop_
_entity.id
_entity.type
_entity.pdbx_description
1 polymer ?
#
loop_
_entity_poly.entity_id
_entity_poly.type
_entity_poly.pdbx_seq_one_letter_code
_entity_poly.pdbx_strand_id
1 'polypeptide(L)' 'MRIAQRLNKLEQAAMTGNRIPQRDRVLHFTYRNGDQADYLRKRQECLDEFQAKYGPDAPMDDIVMVAIRKFYRD' A
#
# COMPACT_ATOMS: atom_id res chain seq x y z
N MET A 1 -28.49 -13.16 22.60
CA MET A 1 -27.88 -13.22 21.24
C MET A 1 -27.41 -11.86 20.66
N ARG A 2 -27.08 -10.84 21.45
CA ARG A 2 -26.66 -9.52 20.90
C ARG A 2 -25.18 -9.41 20.52
N ILE A 3 -24.33 -10.26 21.09
CA ILE A 3 -22.87 -10.24 20.86
C ILE A 3 -22.52 -10.84 19.50
N ALA A 4 -23.12 -11.99 19.15
CA ALA A 4 -22.91 -12.65 17.87
C ALA A 4 -23.30 -11.76 16.66
N GLN A 5 -24.41 -11.01 16.75
CA GLN A 5 -24.80 -10.07 15.70
C GLN A 5 -23.86 -8.86 15.58
N ARG A 6 -23.21 -8.43 16.66
CA ARG A 6 -22.19 -7.36 16.62
C ARG A 6 -20.89 -7.86 16.00
N LEU A 7 -20.45 -9.07 16.36
CA LEU A 7 -19.30 -9.73 15.73
C LEU A 7 -19.51 -9.92 14.24
N ASN A 8 -20.67 -10.43 13.83
CA ASN A 8 -20.96 -10.68 12.41
C ASN A 8 -21.00 -9.37 11.60
N LYS A 9 -21.48 -8.26 12.17
CA LYS A 9 -21.41 -6.93 11.53
C LYS A 9 -19.99 -6.38 11.43
N LEU A 10 -19.14 -6.63 12.43
CA LEU A 10 -17.73 -6.26 12.41
C LEU A 10 -16.95 -7.10 11.40
N GLU A 11 -17.21 -8.40 11.32
CA GLU A 11 -16.63 -9.30 10.32
C GLU A 11 -17.09 -8.92 8.91
N GLN A 12 -18.37 -8.62 8.69
CA GLN A 12 -18.86 -8.14 7.41
C GLN A 12 -18.28 -6.77 7.03
N ALA A 13 -18.11 -5.86 7.99
CA ALA A 13 -17.45 -4.58 7.74
C ALA A 13 -15.95 -4.74 7.42
N ALA A 14 -15.26 -5.66 8.10
CA ALA A 14 -13.87 -6.01 7.80
C ALA A 14 -13.73 -6.68 6.41
N MET A 15 -14.69 -7.51 6.02
CA MET A 15 -14.69 -8.18 4.71
C MET A 15 -15.11 -7.26 3.55
N THR A 16 -15.94 -6.25 3.80
CA THR A 16 -16.41 -5.30 2.77
C THR A 16 -15.57 -4.03 2.67
N GLY A 17 -14.89 -3.60 3.75
CA GLY A 17 -14.14 -2.35 3.83
C GLY A 17 -12.68 -2.39 3.36
N ASN A 18 -12.02 -3.56 3.38
CA ASN A 18 -10.57 -3.67 3.16
C ASN A 18 -10.14 -4.08 1.74
N ARG A 19 -11.04 -4.00 0.75
CA ARG A 19 -10.68 -4.37 -0.63
C ARG A 19 -10.03 -3.19 -1.35
N ILE A 20 -8.71 -3.08 -1.22
CA ILE A 20 -7.87 -2.24 -2.09
C ILE A 20 -8.20 -2.62 -3.55
N PRO A 21 -8.67 -1.67 -4.38
CA PRO A 21 -8.95 -1.93 -5.79
C PRO A 21 -7.71 -2.50 -6.50
N GLN A 22 -7.87 -3.43 -7.44
CA GLN A 22 -6.73 -4.09 -8.10
C GLN A 22 -5.72 -3.09 -8.68
N ARG A 23 -6.19 -1.97 -9.25
CA ARG A 23 -5.33 -0.90 -9.78
C ARG A 23 -4.41 -0.26 -8.73
N ASP A 24 -4.87 -0.23 -7.48
CA ASP A 24 -4.20 0.44 -6.37
C ASP A 24 -3.32 -0.54 -5.57
N ARG A 25 -3.34 -1.83 -5.92
CA ARG A 25 -2.44 -2.87 -5.36
C ARG A 25 -1.05 -2.83 -5.98
N VAL A 26 -0.85 -2.03 -7.02
CA VAL A 26 0.46 -1.86 -7.65
C VAL A 26 0.98 -0.48 -7.30
N LEU A 27 1.90 -0.44 -6.34
CA LEU A 27 2.64 0.76 -5.99
C LEU A 27 3.86 0.86 -6.90
N HIS A 28 4.12 2.02 -7.48
CA HIS A 28 5.30 2.22 -8.31
C HIS A 28 5.95 3.56 -8.06
N PHE A 29 7.27 3.58 -8.09
CA PHE A 29 8.04 4.81 -7.98
C PHE A 29 9.32 4.70 -8.79
N THR A 30 9.87 5.84 -9.18
CA THR A 30 11.14 5.92 -9.89
C THR A 30 12.22 6.46 -8.97
N TYR A 31 13.43 5.92 -9.09
CA TYR A 31 14.58 6.38 -8.31
C TYR A 31 15.84 6.50 -9.17
N ARG A 32 16.79 7.32 -8.72
CA ARG A 32 18.07 7.54 -9.41
C ARG A 32 18.95 6.28 -9.36
N ASN A 33 19.49 5.87 -10.51
CA ASN A 33 20.38 4.71 -10.57
C ASN A 33 21.62 4.91 -9.67
N GLY A 34 21.96 3.88 -8.90
CA GLY A 34 23.07 3.91 -7.94
C GLY A 34 22.80 4.67 -6.64
N ASP A 35 21.63 5.32 -6.48
CA ASP A 35 21.30 6.10 -5.30
C ASP A 35 20.35 5.32 -4.36
N GLN A 36 20.95 4.60 -3.41
CA GLN A 36 20.20 3.82 -2.43
C GLN A 36 19.42 4.71 -1.45
N ALA A 37 19.91 5.91 -1.15
CA ALA A 37 19.22 6.84 -0.26
C ALA A 37 17.95 7.36 -0.92
N ASP A 38 18.02 7.72 -2.22
CA ASP A 38 16.86 8.11 -3.01
C ASP A 38 15.83 6.97 -3.11
N TYR A 39 16.29 5.73 -3.33
CA TYR A 39 15.43 4.55 -3.32
C TYR A 39 14.66 4.40 -2.00
N LEU A 40 15.36 4.44 -0.85
CA LEU A 40 14.74 4.25 0.46
C LEU A 40 13.74 5.36 0.77
N ARG A 41 14.10 6.61 0.46
CA ARG A 41 13.21 7.77 0.63
C ARG A 41 11.94 7.62 -0.21
N LYS A 42 12.09 7.33 -1.51
CA LYS A 42 10.94 7.17 -2.43
C LYS A 42 10.06 5.99 -2.08
N ARG A 43 10.65 4.90 -1.58
CA ARG A 43 9.92 3.75 -1.04
C ARG A 43 9.06 4.16 0.15
N GLN A 44 9.63 4.90 1.11
CA GLN A 44 8.89 5.34 2.30
C GLN A 44 7.75 6.29 1.93
N GLU A 45 8.02 7.28 1.07
CA GLU A 45 6.98 8.21 0.57
C GLU A 45 5.80 7.44 -0.04
N CYS A 46 6.07 6.41 -0.85
CA CYS A 46 5.04 5.59 -1.48
C CYS A 46 4.21 4.76 -0.48
N LEU A 47 4.86 4.27 0.59
CA LEU A 47 4.16 3.58 1.69
C LEU A 47 3.30 4.54 2.50
N ASP A 48 3.81 5.72 2.80
CA ASP A 48 3.09 6.74 3.57
C ASP A 48 1.84 7.22 2.81
N GLU A 49 1.95 7.44 1.50
CA GLU A 49 0.80 7.77 0.64
C GLU A 49 -0.25 6.65 0.63
N PHE A 50 0.20 5.40 0.56
CA PHE A 50 -0.68 4.24 0.59
C PHE A 50 -1.42 4.14 1.93
N GLN A 51 -0.70 4.26 3.05
CA GLN A 51 -1.28 4.25 4.40
C GLN A 51 -2.19 5.46 4.65
N ALA A 52 -1.86 6.64 4.11
CA ALA A 52 -2.73 7.80 4.19
C ALA A 52 -4.06 7.58 3.46
N LYS A 53 -4.05 6.83 2.35
CA LYS A 53 -5.23 6.55 1.53
C LYS A 53 -6.11 5.42 2.08
N TYR A 54 -5.52 4.37 2.64
CA TYR A 54 -6.24 3.15 3.06
C TYR A 54 -6.23 2.90 4.57
N GLY A 55 -5.51 3.71 5.33
CA GLY A 55 -5.34 3.57 6.77
C GLY A 55 -4.08 2.78 7.17
N PRO A 56 -3.71 2.84 8.46
CA PRO A 56 -2.52 2.17 8.99
C PRO A 56 -2.62 0.63 8.97
N ASP A 57 -3.83 0.08 9.00
CA ASP A 57 -4.10 -1.36 9.01
C ASP A 57 -4.35 -1.94 7.60
N ALA A 58 -4.00 -1.20 6.54
CA ALA A 58 -4.20 -1.63 5.18
C ALA A 58 -3.34 -2.88 4.87
N PRO A 59 -3.93 -3.94 4.26
CA PRO A 59 -3.23 -5.20 4.06
C PRO A 59 -2.10 -5.05 3.02
N MET A 60 -0.86 -5.14 3.50
CA MET A 60 0.35 -4.99 2.67
C MET A 60 0.71 -6.26 1.89
N ASP A 61 0.25 -7.43 2.34
CA ASP A 61 0.56 -8.73 1.72
C ASP A 61 0.02 -8.87 0.28
N ASP A 62 -1.03 -8.14 -0.05
CA ASP A 62 -1.67 -8.15 -1.37
C ASP A 62 -1.13 -7.08 -2.33
N ILE A 63 -0.08 -6.35 -1.94
CA ILE A 63 0.48 -5.22 -2.69
C ILE A 63 1.79 -5.59 -3.37
N VAL A 64 1.89 -5.24 -4.64
CA VAL A 64 3.13 -5.35 -5.42
C VAL A 64 3.77 -3.96 -5.52
N MET A 65 5.04 -3.86 -5.15
CA MET A 65 5.81 -2.62 -5.27
C MET A 65 6.84 -2.73 -6.40
N VAL A 66 6.77 -1.82 -7.37
CA VAL A 66 7.62 -1.77 -8.54
C VAL A 66 8.52 -0.53 -8.49
N ALA A 67 9.81 -0.75 -8.27
CA ALA A 67 10.81 0.32 -8.31
C ALA A 67 11.46 0.40 -9.69
N ILE A 68 11.33 1.55 -10.34
CA ILE A 68 11.83 1.79 -11.70
C ILE A 68 13.13 2.58 -11.62
N ARG A 69 14.24 1.96 -12.06
CA ARG A 69 15.54 2.63 -12.14
C ARG A 69 15.55 3.64 -13.28
N LYS A 70 15.86 4.89 -12.99
CA LYS A 70 16.12 5.91 -14.02
C LYS A 70 17.61 6.01 -14.31
N PHE A 71 17.96 5.74 -15.56
CA PHE A 71 19.26 6.06 -16.13
C PHE A 71 19.14 7.44 -16.77
N TYR A 72 19.81 8.43 -16.21
CA TYR A 72 20.00 9.71 -16.89
C TYR A 72 21.14 9.51 -17.89
N ARG A 73 20.95 9.97 -19.13
CA ARG A 73 22.07 10.22 -20.05
C ARG A 73 22.66 11.56 -19.62
N ASP A 74 23.90 11.56 -19.16
CA ASP A 74 24.72 12.78 -19.08
C ASP A 74 24.94 13.36 -20.49
#